data_AF-A0A4Q3IFM7-F1
#
_entry.id   AF-A0A4Q3IFM7-F1
#
_cell.length_a   1.000
_cell.length_b   1.000
_cell.length_c   1.000
_cell.angle_alpha   90.00
_cell.angle_beta   90.00
_cell.angle_gamma   90.00
#
_symmetry.space_group_name_H-M   'P 1'
#
loop_
_entity.id
_entity.type
_entity.pdbx_description
1 polymer ?
#
loop_
_entity_poly.entity_id
_entity_poly.type
_entity_poly.pdbx_seq_one_letter_code
_entity_poly.pdbx_strand_id
1 'polypeptide(L)' 'VPGRVGLIAGMFFGFAFGAGGLGAAFLGGFADAYGITFVYKVCSYLPLLGLLTILLPRLPRRALG' A
#
# COMPACT_ATOMS: atom_id res chain seq x y z
N VAL A 1 20.87 -10.49 -4.25
CA VAL A 1 20.17 -11.71 -3.80
C VAL A 1 19.77 -12.56 -5.03
N PRO A 2 20.74 -13.14 -5.76
CA PRO A 2 20.41 -13.98 -6.91
C PRO A 2 19.82 -15.30 -6.39
N GLY A 3 18.70 -15.75 -6.96
CA GLY A 3 18.08 -17.06 -6.66
C GLY A 3 16.78 -17.06 -5.85
N ARG A 4 16.33 -15.91 -5.29
CA ARG A 4 15.03 -15.81 -4.57
C ARG A 4 14.10 -14.72 -5.10
N VAL A 5 14.31 -14.29 -6.33
CA VAL A 5 13.50 -13.21 -6.95
C VAL A 5 12.02 -13.60 -7.02
N GLY A 6 11.71 -14.86 -7.32
CA GLY A 6 10.32 -15.36 -7.36
C GLY A 6 9.62 -15.34 -6.00
N LEU A 7 10.31 -15.71 -4.91
CA LEU A 7 9.74 -15.64 -3.56
C LEU A 7 9.49 -14.19 -3.13
N ILE A 8 10.46 -13.31 -3.38
CA ILE A 8 10.35 -11.88 -3.07
C ILE A 8 9.19 -11.27 -3.87
N ALA A 9 9.15 -11.50 -5.19
CA ALA A 9 8.08 -11.02 -6.06
C ALA A 9 6.72 -11.58 -5.62
N GLY A 10 6.62 -12.88 -5.33
CA GLY A 10 5.38 -13.52 -4.87
C GLY A 10 4.87 -12.92 -3.56
N MET A 11 5.74 -12.62 -2.60
CA MET A 11 5.34 -11.93 -1.37
C MET A 11 4.88 -10.50 -1.65
N PHE A 12 5.63 -9.72 -2.41
CA PHE A 12 5.25 -8.33 -2.73
C PHE A 12 3.92 -8.25 -3.47
N PHE A 13 3.77 -9.02 -4.56
CA PHE A 13 2.53 -9.03 -5.34
C PHE A 13 1.38 -9.65 -4.54
N GLY A 14 1.61 -10.74 -3.81
CA GLY A 14 0.59 -11.39 -2.98
C GLY A 14 0.01 -10.45 -1.93
N PHE A 15 0.86 -9.73 -1.19
CA PHE A 15 0.41 -8.73 -0.21
C PHE A 15 -0.24 -7.52 -0.87
N ALA A 16 0.31 -7.03 -1.99
CA ALA A 16 -0.26 -5.88 -2.70
C ALA A 16 -1.66 -6.18 -3.24
N PHE A 17 -1.86 -7.33 -3.90
CA PHE A 17 -3.17 -7.75 -4.40
C PHE A 17 -4.13 -8.12 -3.26
N GLY A 18 -3.65 -8.79 -2.22
CA GLY A 18 -4.47 -9.11 -1.04
C GLY A 18 -5.01 -7.87 -0.34
N ALA A 19 -4.14 -6.89 -0.06
CA ALA A 19 -4.53 -5.62 0.53
C ALA A 19 -5.42 -4.79 -0.43
N GLY A 20 -5.13 -4.80 -1.73
CA GLY A 20 -5.95 -4.14 -2.75
C GLY A 20 -7.37 -4.72 -2.84
N GLY A 21 -7.51 -6.04 -2.82
CA GLY A 21 -8.81 -6.73 -2.86
C GLY A 21 -9.63 -6.50 -1.60
N LEU A 22 -9.00 -6.60 -0.42
CA LEU A 22 -9.66 -6.29 0.86
C LEU A 22 -10.10 -4.82 0.93
N GLY A 23 -9.22 -3.92 0.50
CA GLY A 23 -9.52 -2.49 0.41
C GLY A 23 -10.66 -2.18 -0.56
N ALA A 24 -10.71 -2.86 -1.71
CA ALA A 24 -11.80 -2.70 -2.68
C ALA A 24 -13.14 -3.19 -2.12
N ALA A 25 -13.18 -4.32 -1.42
CA ALA A 25 -14.40 -4.82 -0.78
C ALA A 25 -14.90 -3.85 0.32
N PHE A 26 -13.97 -3.32 1.13
CA PHE A 26 -14.30 -2.36 2.17
C PHE A 26 -14.79 -1.02 1.58
N LEU A 27 -14.05 -0.43 0.64
CA LEU A 27 -14.43 0.82 -0.02
C LEU A 27 -15.70 0.67 -0.88
N GLY A 28 -15.95 -0.51 -1.45
CA GLY A 28 -17.20 -0.85 -2.13
C GLY A 28 -18.40 -0.76 -1.19
N GLY A 29 -18.31 -1.37 -0.01
CA GLY A 29 -19.37 -1.24 1.01
C GLY A 29 -19.58 0.21 1.49
N PHE A 30 -18.51 1.00 1.59
CA PHE A 30 -18.63 2.44 1.86
C PHE A 30 -19.27 3.21 0.69
N ALA A 31 -19.01 2.80 -0.55
CA ALA A 31 -19.62 3.40 -1.74
C ALA A 31 -21.12 3.09 -1.80
N ASP A 32 -21.54 1.89 -1.40
CA ASP A 32 -22.94 1.50 -1.34
C ASP A 32 -23.71 2.29 -0.26
N ALA A 33 -23.08 2.54 0.89
CA ALA A 33 -23.71 3.25 2.01
C ALA A 33 -23.68 4.79 1.89
N TYR A 34 -22.59 5.37 1.39
CA TYR A 34 -22.34 6.83 1.38
C TYR A 34 -22.18 7.42 -0.02
N GLY A 35 -22.27 6.59 -1.06
CA GLY A 35 -22.09 7.00 -2.46
C GLY A 35 -20.62 7.08 -2.88
N ILE A 36 -20.40 6.88 -4.18
CA ILE A 36 -19.05 6.84 -4.77
C ILE A 36 -18.28 8.18 -4.63
N THR A 37 -19.00 9.32 -4.61
CA THR A 37 -18.41 10.65 -4.45
C THR A 37 -17.72 10.83 -3.09
N PHE A 38 -18.29 10.27 -2.02
CA PHE A 38 -17.68 10.30 -0.69
C PHE A 38 -16.39 9.47 -0.67
N VAL A 39 -16.43 8.27 -1.26
CA VAL A 39 -15.27 7.38 -1.36
C VAL A 39 -14.12 8.03 -2.11
N TYR A 40 -14.39 8.66 -3.27
CA TYR A 40 -13.36 9.40 -4.01
C TYR A 40 -12.76 10.56 -3.21
N LYS A 41 -13.58 11.29 -2.43
CA LYS A 41 -13.08 12.34 -1.53
C LYS A 41 -12.17 11.78 -0.44
N VAL A 42 -12.48 10.61 0.13
CA VAL A 42 -11.61 9.99 1.15
C VAL A 42 -10.32 9.48 0.51
N CYS A 43 -10.41 8.82 -0.65
CA CYS A 43 -9.26 8.31 -1.39
C CYS A 43 -8.30 9.41 -1.86
N SER A 44 -8.77 10.64 -2.11
CA SER A 44 -7.89 11.75 -2.48
C SER A 44 -6.96 12.21 -1.34
N TYR A 45 -7.27 11.86 -0.08
CA TYR A 45 -6.40 12.12 1.07
C TYR A 45 -5.41 10.98 1.36
N LEU A 46 -5.57 9.78 0.78
CA LEU A 46 -4.61 8.68 0.96
C LEU A 46 -3.15 9.04 0.60
N PRO A 47 -2.86 9.83 -0.47
CA PRO A 47 -1.49 10.28 -0.75
C PRO A 47 -0.85 11.07 0.40
N LEU A 48 -1.65 11.75 1.21
CA LEU A 48 -1.16 12.47 2.39
C LEU A 48 -0.56 11.52 3.43
N LEU A 49 -1.09 10.31 3.56
CA LEU A 49 -0.47 9.26 4.39
C LEU A 49 0.95 8.91 3.90
N GLY A 50 1.22 9.05 2.60
CA GLY A 50 2.56 8.89 2.05
C GLY A 50 3.56 9.92 2.60
N LEU A 51 3.12 11.12 3.00
CA LEU A 51 4.01 12.10 3.62
C LEU A 51 4.50 11.67 5.02
N LEU A 52 3.76 10.80 5.71
CA LEU A 52 4.21 10.24 7.00
C LEU A 52 5.48 9.40 6.86
N THR A 53 5.84 8.97 5.64
CA THR A 53 7.12 8.27 5.38
C THR A 53 8.35 9.14 5.64
N ILE A 54 8.22 10.46 5.78
CA ILE A 54 9.31 11.36 6.21
C ILE A 54 9.78 11.01 7.63
N LEU A 55 8.90 10.48 8.48
CA LEU A 55 9.23 10.03 9.83
C LEU A 55 10.00 8.70 9.83
N LEU A 56 10.05 8.00 8.69
CA LEU A 56 10.68 6.69 8.62
C LEU A 56 12.20 6.85 8.82
N PRO A 57 12.80 6.19 9.83
CA PRO A 57 14.23 6.30 10.09
C PRO A 57 15.01 5.85 8.86
N ARG A 58 15.99 6.67 8.45
CA ARG A 58 16.86 6.35 7.31
C ARG A 58 17.55 5.02 7.58
N LEU A 59 17.43 4.07 6.64
CA LEU A 59 18.18 2.83 6.74
C LEU A 59 19.68 3.14 6.80
N PRO A 60 20.43 2.58 7.76
CA PRO A 60 21.88 2.74 7.77
C PRO A 60 22.45 2.16 6.47
N ARG A 61 23.17 2.99 5.71
CA ARG A 61 24.03 2.51 4.63
C ARG A 61 25.06 1.60 5.29
N ARG A 62 24.90 0.28 5.16
CA ARG A 62 26.02 -0.64 5.31
C ARG A 62 27.00 -0.26 4.20
N ALA A 63 28.01 0.54 4.54
CA ALA A 63 29.18 0.73 3.71
C ALA A 63 29.77 -0.67 3.53
N LEU A 64 29.55 -1.25 2.36
CA LEU A 64 30.26 -2.42 1.89
C LEU A 64 31.70 -1.96 1.65
N GLY A 65 32.56 -2.22 2.63
CA GLY A 65 33.99 -2.44 2.42
C GLY A 65 34.23 -3.92 2.18
#